data_AF-A0A855QM51-F1
#
_entry.id   AF-A0A855QM51-F1
#
_cell.length_a   1.000
_cell.length_b   1.000
_cell.length_c   1.000
_cell.angle_alpha   90.00
_cell.angle_beta   90.00
_cell.angle_gamma   90.00
#
_symmetry.space_group_name_H-M   'P 1'
#
loop_
_entity.id
_entity.type
_entity.pdbx_description
1 polymer ?
#
loop_
_entity_poly.entity_id
_entity_poly.type
_entity_poly.pdbx_seq_one_letter_code
_entity_poly.pdbx_strand_id
1 'polypeptide(L)'
;MEKVDDLTREKLREWQMRRLEIKDRIQSHPEQTLELSRVLDLMDDEHAEILSEAQMIRATDVADEPASPAEPAPPPLAGGYTLQLNVAAHRAEDLRRLLDMAVFELQQQVTAMVSTPSARPHGGGMSGSLGEYRFELGGQGNP
;
A
#
# COMPACT_ATOMS: atom_id res chain seq x y z
N MET A 1 -8.33 -17.23 -5.05
CA MET A 1 -7.58 -15.97 -5.16
C MET A 1 -6.27 -15.94 -4.36
N GLU A 2 -6.15 -16.50 -3.16
CA GLU A 2 -4.97 -16.32 -2.27
C GLU A 2 -3.60 -16.68 -2.88
N LYS A 3 -3.53 -17.73 -3.72
CA LYS A 3 -2.28 -18.23 -4.30
C LYS A 3 -1.53 -17.23 -5.20
N VAL A 4 -2.23 -16.27 -5.83
CA VAL A 4 -1.59 -15.30 -6.75
C VAL A 4 -0.97 -14.14 -5.97
N ASP A 5 -1.63 -13.70 -4.89
CA ASP A 5 -1.04 -12.80 -3.92
C ASP A 5 0.13 -13.46 -3.17
N ASP A 6 0.05 -14.77 -2.87
CA ASP A 6 1.17 -15.51 -2.27
C ASP A 6 2.38 -15.57 -3.19
N LEU A 7 2.19 -15.84 -4.49
CA LEU A 7 3.27 -15.85 -5.48
C LEU A 7 3.92 -14.46 -5.62
N THR A 8 3.11 -13.40 -5.59
CA THR A 8 3.60 -12.01 -5.65
C THR A 8 4.39 -11.65 -4.39
N ARG A 9 3.92 -12.08 -3.22
CA ARG A 9 4.60 -11.88 -1.93
C ARG A 9 5.87 -12.70 -1.82
N GLU A 10 5.89 -13.90 -2.39
CA GLU A 10 7.08 -14.76 -2.49
C GLU A 10 8.13 -14.10 -3.38
N LYS A 11 7.75 -13.65 -4.59
CA LYS A 11 8.64 -12.87 -5.47
C LYS A 11 9.21 -11.62 -4.78
N LEU A 12 8.40 -10.91 -4.01
CA LEU A 12 8.85 -9.73 -3.26
C LEU A 12 9.86 -10.10 -2.15
N ARG A 13 9.64 -11.21 -1.43
CA ARG A 13 10.57 -11.70 -0.40
C ARG A 13 11.88 -12.17 -1.00
N GLU A 14 11.83 -12.90 -2.10
CA GLU A 14 13.04 -13.31 -2.83
C GLU A 14 13.83 -12.10 -3.31
N TRP A 15 13.15 -11.10 -3.86
CA TRP A 15 13.78 -9.85 -4.28
C TRP A 15 14.45 -9.12 -3.11
N GLN A 16 13.77 -9.02 -1.96
CA GLN A 16 14.33 -8.43 -0.74
C GLN A 16 15.58 -9.17 -0.25
N MET A 17 15.57 -10.51 -0.34
CA MET A 17 16.71 -11.35 0.05
C MET A 17 17.90 -11.14 -0.89
N ARG A 18 17.69 -11.21 -2.20
CA ARG A 18 18.74 -10.96 -3.21
C ARG A 18 19.34 -9.56 -3.06
N ARG A 19 18.51 -8.55 -2.76
CA ARG A 19 18.97 -7.17 -2.54
C ARG A 19 19.88 -7.06 -1.33
N LEU A 20 19.57 -7.80 -0.27
CA LEU A 20 20.40 -7.86 0.94
C LEU A 20 21.75 -8.53 0.64
N GLU A 21 21.75 -9.65 -0.10
CA GLU A 21 22.96 -10.37 -0.50
C GLU A 21 23.87 -9.51 -1.40
N ILE A 22 23.31 -8.74 -2.32
CA ILE A 22 24.07 -7.82 -3.16
C ILE A 22 24.65 -6.68 -2.34
N LYS A 23 23.89 -6.13 -1.38
CA LYS A 23 24.41 -5.14 -0.42
C LYS A 23 25.55 -5.68 0.43
N ASP A 24 25.43 -6.92 0.90
CA ASP A 24 26.47 -7.61 1.67
C ASP A 24 27.74 -7.85 0.84
N ARG A 25 27.57 -8.23 -0.43
CA ARG A 25 28.68 -8.32 -1.40
C ARG A 25 29.35 -6.98 -1.67
N ILE A 26 28.61 -5.87 -1.74
CA ILE A 26 29.21 -4.52 -1.87
C ILE A 26 30.07 -4.20 -0.64
N GLN A 27 29.61 -4.57 0.55
CA GLN A 27 30.36 -4.36 1.79
C GLN A 27 31.61 -5.23 1.85
N SER A 28 31.54 -6.45 1.34
CA SER A 28 32.64 -7.43 1.35
C SER A 28 33.65 -7.21 0.20
N HIS A 29 33.19 -6.68 -0.93
CA HIS A 29 33.99 -6.46 -2.15
C HIS A 29 33.79 -5.04 -2.68
N PRO A 30 34.40 -4.03 -2.03
CA PRO A 30 34.30 -2.64 -2.47
C PRO A 30 34.85 -2.45 -3.90
N GLU A 31 35.77 -3.29 -4.36
CA GLU A 31 36.26 -3.31 -5.75
C GLU A 31 35.18 -3.56 -6.81
N GLN A 32 34.06 -4.21 -6.46
CA GLN A 32 32.94 -4.51 -7.36
C GLN A 32 31.72 -3.60 -7.12
N THR A 33 31.85 -2.57 -6.28
CA THR A 33 30.75 -1.66 -5.89
C THR A 33 30.00 -1.09 -7.10
N LEU A 34 30.70 -0.66 -8.15
CA LEU A 34 30.09 -0.05 -9.35
C LEU A 34 29.29 -1.05 -10.19
N GLU A 35 29.69 -2.33 -10.19
CA GLU A 35 28.96 -3.37 -10.90
C GLU A 35 27.74 -3.81 -10.08
N LEU A 36 27.94 -4.03 -8.78
CA LEU A 36 26.87 -4.40 -7.86
C LEU A 36 25.82 -3.29 -7.68
N SER A 37 26.21 -2.00 -7.75
CA SER A 37 25.27 -0.88 -7.78
C SER A 37 24.40 -0.90 -9.04
N ARG A 38 24.96 -1.25 -10.20
CA ARG A 38 24.16 -1.40 -11.44
C ARG A 38 23.18 -2.57 -11.35
N VAL A 39 23.56 -3.63 -10.66
CA VAL A 39 22.65 -4.75 -10.38
C VAL A 39 21.51 -4.30 -9.44
N LEU A 40 21.80 -3.45 -8.44
CA LEU A 40 20.76 -2.88 -7.58
C LEU A 40 19.79 -1.97 -8.35
N ASP A 41 20.29 -1.15 -9.28
CA ASP A 41 19.43 -0.29 -10.10
C ASP A 41 18.49 -1.13 -10.99
N LEU A 42 19.01 -2.20 -11.62
CA LEU A 42 18.20 -3.14 -12.39
C LEU A 42 17.17 -3.87 -11.51
N MET A 43 17.56 -4.21 -10.28
CA MET A 43 16.64 -4.81 -9.32
C MET A 43 15.51 -3.86 -8.94
N ASP A 44 15.77 -2.56 -8.82
CA ASP A 44 14.71 -1.59 -8.52
C ASP A 44 13.67 -1.51 -9.66
N ASP A 45 14.09 -1.70 -10.92
CA ASP A 45 13.18 -1.86 -12.07
C ASP A 45 12.36 -3.15 -11.98
N GLU A 46 12.98 -4.29 -11.66
CA GLU A 46 12.26 -5.57 -11.45
C GLU A 46 11.21 -5.48 -10.33
N HIS A 47 11.50 -4.70 -9.27
CA HIS A 47 10.54 -4.44 -8.20
C HIS A 47 9.35 -3.61 -8.66
N ALA A 48 9.58 -2.60 -9.51
CA ALA A 48 8.52 -1.83 -10.11
C ALA A 48 7.62 -2.70 -11.00
N GLU A 49 8.20 -3.64 -11.76
CA GLU A 49 7.44 -4.60 -12.57
C GLU A 49 6.60 -5.56 -11.71
N ILE A 50 7.16 -6.14 -10.63
CA ILE A 50 6.42 -7.02 -9.72
C ILE A 50 5.21 -6.28 -9.10
N LEU A 51 5.38 -5.02 -8.70
CA LEU A 51 4.29 -4.21 -8.15
C LEU A 51 3.26 -3.81 -9.20
N SER A 52 3.69 -3.56 -10.44
CA SER A 52 2.79 -3.24 -11.55
C SER A 52 1.97 -4.47 -11.96
N GLU A 53 2.59 -5.65 -12.04
CA GLU A 53 1.93 -6.93 -12.32
C GLU A 53 0.88 -7.24 -11.24
N ALA A 54 1.24 -7.06 -9.96
CA ALA A 54 0.32 -7.22 -8.83
C ALA A 54 -0.91 -6.29 -8.91
N GLN A 55 -0.69 -5.02 -9.28
CA GLN A 55 -1.76 -4.04 -9.44
C GLN A 55 -2.66 -4.36 -10.64
N MET A 56 -2.07 -4.81 -11.75
CA MET A 56 -2.81 -5.16 -12.96
C MET A 56 -3.68 -6.40 -12.76
N ILE A 57 -3.17 -7.43 -12.05
CA ILE A 57 -3.94 -8.62 -11.70
C ILE A 57 -5.13 -8.25 -10.81
N ARG A 58 -4.92 -7.42 -9.78
CA ARG A 58 -6.00 -6.93 -8.90
C ARG A 58 -7.03 -6.07 -9.64
N ALA A 59 -6.61 -5.27 -10.62
CA ALA A 59 -7.52 -4.44 -11.42
C ALA A 59 -8.34 -5.25 -12.44
N THR A 60 -7.76 -6.35 -12.96
CA THR A 60 -8.44 -7.24 -13.92
C THR A 60 -9.46 -8.14 -13.22
N ASP A 61 -9.20 -8.54 -11.98
CA ASP A 61 -10.11 -9.35 -11.16
C ASP A 61 -11.41 -8.60 -10.80
N VAL A 62 -11.35 -7.27 -10.64
CA VAL A 62 -12.54 -6.41 -10.40
C VAL A 62 -13.38 -6.21 -11.67
N ALA A 63 -12.83 -6.49 -12.86
CA ALA A 63 -13.51 -6.27 -14.14
C ALA A 63 -14.28 -7.49 -14.67
N ASP A 64 -14.12 -8.68 -14.05
CA ASP A 64 -14.76 -9.93 -14.48
C ASP A 64 -15.94 -10.38 -13.59
N GLU A 65 -16.57 -9.46 -12.84
CA GLU A 65 -17.82 -9.78 -12.14
C GLU A 65 -19.02 -9.10 -12.81
N PRO A 66 -19.97 -9.85 -13.42
CA PRO A 66 -21.19 -9.28 -13.95
C PRO A 66 -22.06 -8.81 -12.78
N ALA A 67 -22.42 -7.52 -12.84
CA ALA A 67 -23.26 -6.82 -11.87
C ALA A 67 -24.46 -7.65 -11.38
N SER A 68 -24.56 -7.86 -10.06
CA SER A 68 -25.84 -8.06 -9.37
C SER A 68 -25.75 -7.64 -7.88
N PRO A 69 -26.79 -7.01 -7.30
CA PRO A 69 -26.70 -6.34 -6.01
C PRO A 69 -27.16 -7.19 -4.81
N ALA A 70 -26.60 -6.89 -3.62
CA ALA A 70 -26.89 -7.45 -2.27
C ALA A 70 -26.28 -8.85 -2.02
N GLU A 71 -25.41 -9.10 -1.04
CA GLU A 71 -25.42 -8.80 0.40
C GLU A 71 -23.97 -8.81 0.96
N PRO A 72 -23.67 -8.19 2.13
CA PRO A 72 -22.32 -8.14 2.67
C PRO A 72 -21.90 -9.49 3.28
N ALA A 73 -21.03 -10.22 2.60
CA ALA A 73 -20.31 -11.35 3.18
C ALA A 73 -19.38 -10.88 4.32
N PRO A 74 -19.29 -11.62 5.45
CA PRO A 74 -18.45 -11.22 6.58
C PRO A 74 -16.95 -11.30 6.21
N PRO A 75 -16.12 -10.34 6.65
CA PRO A 75 -14.75 -10.23 6.16
C PRO A 75 -13.83 -11.33 6.74
N PRO A 76 -12.82 -11.76 5.95
CA PRO A 76 -11.85 -12.77 6.35
C PRO A 76 -11.00 -12.31 7.53
N LEU A 77 -10.75 -13.26 8.44
CA LEU A 77 -9.89 -13.14 9.62
C LEU A 77 -8.42 -12.97 9.19
N ALA A 78 -8.03 -11.74 8.84
CA ALA A 78 -6.64 -11.34 8.75
C ALA A 78 -6.49 -10.07 9.58
N GLY A 79 -5.54 -10.05 10.52
CA GLY A 79 -5.14 -8.84 11.24
C GLY A 79 -4.51 -7.83 10.28
N GLY A 80 -5.34 -7.22 9.45
CA GLY A 80 -4.99 -6.21 8.46
C GLY A 80 -5.53 -4.86 8.89
N TYR A 81 -4.77 -3.81 8.57
CA TYR A 81 -5.28 -2.45 8.65
C TYR A 81 -6.08 -2.18 7.39
N THR A 82 -7.36 -1.86 7.55
CA THR A 82 -8.20 -1.46 6.43
C THR A 82 -8.33 0.06 6.44
N LEU A 83 -7.94 0.68 5.32
CA LEU A 83 -8.12 2.11 5.08
C LEU A 83 -9.22 2.30 4.03
N GLN A 84 -10.23 3.09 4.36
CA GLN A 84 -11.17 3.63 3.39
C GLN A 84 -10.99 5.13 3.30
N LEU A 85 -10.67 5.64 2.11
CA LEU A 85 -10.53 7.07 1.83
C LEU A 85 -11.54 7.45 0.75
N ASN A 86 -12.47 8.33 1.10
CA ASN A 86 -13.44 8.93 0.21
C ASN A 86 -13.06 10.40 -0.01
N VAL A 87 -12.89 10.81 -1.27
CA VAL A 87 -12.55 12.19 -1.63
C VAL A 87 -13.50 12.65 -2.72
N ALA A 88 -14.13 13.80 -2.49
CA ALA A 88 -14.98 14.49 -3.45
C ALA A 88 -14.42 15.89 -3.70
N ALA A 89 -14.13 16.19 -4.96
CA ALA A 89 -13.57 17.47 -5.38
C ALA A 89 -14.26 17.98 -6.65
N HIS A 90 -14.31 19.29 -6.82
CA HIS A 90 -14.95 19.92 -7.97
C HIS A 90 -14.01 20.03 -9.19
N ARG A 91 -12.69 19.95 -8.98
CA ARG A 91 -11.65 19.99 -10.02
C ARG A 91 -10.57 18.95 -9.74
N ALA A 92 -9.87 18.51 -10.79
CA ALA A 92 -8.78 17.54 -10.67
C ALA A 92 -7.59 18.07 -9.84
N GLU A 93 -7.31 19.38 -9.92
CA GLU A 93 -6.26 20.02 -9.12
C GLU A 93 -6.60 20.01 -7.62
N ASP A 94 -7.88 20.25 -7.29
CA ASP A 94 -8.38 20.21 -5.92
C ASP A 94 -8.39 18.78 -5.39
N LEU A 95 -8.74 17.80 -6.23
CA LEU A 95 -8.67 16.37 -5.87
C LEU A 95 -7.25 15.97 -5.47
N ARG A 96 -6.24 16.39 -6.25
CA ARG A 96 -4.83 16.11 -5.93
C ARG A 96 -4.42 16.73 -4.60
N ARG A 97 -4.79 17.98 -4.35
CA ARG A 97 -4.48 18.66 -3.08
C ARG A 97 -5.16 17.98 -1.89
N LEU A 98 -6.42 17.58 -2.03
CA LEU A 98 -7.16 16.88 -0.99
C LEU A 98 -6.56 15.49 -0.71
N LEU A 99 -6.08 14.78 -1.75
CA LEU A 99 -5.36 13.52 -1.58
C LEU A 99 -4.02 13.71 -0.85
N ASP A 100 -3.22 14.70 -1.24
CA ASP A 100 -1.95 15.00 -0.57
C ASP A 100 -2.17 15.35 0.92
N MET A 101 -3.22 16.13 1.22
CA MET A 101 -3.62 16.45 2.60
C MET A 101 -4.10 15.22 3.37
N ALA A 102 -4.98 14.40 2.77
CA ALA A 102 -5.51 13.20 3.40
C ALA A 102 -4.40 12.17 3.72
N VAL A 103 -3.44 11.99 2.80
CA VAL A 103 -2.28 11.11 3.01
C VAL A 103 -1.39 11.64 4.12
N PHE A 104 -1.13 12.94 4.14
CA PHE A 104 -0.31 13.56 5.20
C PHE A 104 -0.94 13.39 6.59
N GLU A 105 -2.25 13.60 6.72
CA GLU A 105 -2.97 13.37 7.99
C GLU A 105 -3.00 11.90 8.37
N LEU A 106 -3.22 11.01 7.42
CA LEU A 106 -3.21 9.57 7.66
C LEU A 106 -1.84 9.10 8.17
N GLN A 107 -0.75 9.57 7.55
CA GLN A 107 0.61 9.25 7.99
C GLN A 107 0.86 9.72 9.43
N GLN A 108 0.38 10.92 9.78
CA GLN A 108 0.45 11.40 11.17
C GLN A 108 -0.35 10.51 12.13
N GLN A 109 -1.56 10.09 11.74
CA GLN A 109 -2.38 9.20 12.58
C GLN A 109 -1.76 7.81 12.74
N VAL A 110 -1.23 7.21 11.68
CA VAL A 110 -0.54 5.91 11.75
C VAL A 110 0.69 6.00 12.66
N THR A 111 1.48 7.07 12.54
CA THR A 111 2.65 7.31 13.40
C THR A 111 2.25 7.50 14.87
N ALA A 112 1.13 8.18 15.13
CA ALA A 112 0.55 8.33 16.46
C ALA A 112 0.05 6.99 17.03
N MET A 113 -0.59 6.14 16.20
CA MET A 113 -1.06 4.80 16.60
C MET A 113 0.08 3.87 17.00
N VAL A 114 1.24 3.94 16.32
CA VAL A 114 2.45 3.17 16.70
C VAL A 114 2.94 3.59 18.09
N SER A 115 2.75 4.86 18.45
CA SER A 115 3.23 5.43 19.72
C SER A 115 2.23 5.24 20.88
N THR A 116 0.93 5.20 20.60
CA THR A 116 -0.13 4.99 21.60
C THR A 116 -1.25 4.12 21.02
N PRO A 117 -1.29 2.81 21.33
CA PRO A 117 -2.33 1.90 20.83
C PRO A 117 -3.62 2.11 21.64
N SER A 118 -4.36 3.16 21.32
CA SER A 118 -5.71 3.35 21.86
C SER A 118 -6.74 2.81 20.88
N ALA A 119 -7.64 1.96 21.37
CA ALA A 119 -8.63 1.21 20.60
C ALA A 119 -9.87 2.06 20.23
N ARG A 120 -9.67 3.19 19.55
CA ARG A 120 -10.78 3.95 18.97
C ARG A 120 -10.64 3.96 17.45
N PRO A 121 -11.73 3.88 16.68
CA PRO A 121 -11.67 4.11 15.24
C PRO A 121 -11.04 5.48 14.97
N HIS A 122 -9.88 5.46 14.32
CA HIS A 122 -9.13 6.65 13.93
C HIS A 122 -9.75 7.15 12.62
N GLY A 123 -10.84 7.90 12.77
CA GLY A 123 -11.50 8.59 11.66
C GLY A 123 -11.02 10.03 11.60
N GLY A 124 -10.62 10.47 10.41
CA GLY A 124 -10.29 11.86 10.12
C GLY A 124 -11.01 12.32 8.86
N GLY A 125 -11.30 13.60 8.77
CA GLY A 125 -11.94 14.14 7.58
C GLY A 125 -12.01 15.65 7.64
N MET A 126 -11.88 16.26 6.48
CA MET A 126 -11.99 17.70 6.32
C MET A 126 -13.01 17.98 5.23
N SER A 127 -13.94 18.89 5.52
CA SER A 127 -14.89 19.42 4.55
C SER A 127 -14.64 20.92 4.43
N GLY A 128 -14.38 21.39 3.23
CA GLY A 128 -13.98 22.77 2.96
C GLY A 128 -14.30 23.22 1.54
N SER A 129 -13.82 24.41 1.19
CA SER A 129 -14.09 25.03 -0.11
C SER A 129 -13.50 24.29 -1.31
N LEU A 130 -12.46 23.47 -1.10
CA LEU A 130 -11.82 22.64 -2.13
C LEU A 130 -12.59 21.34 -2.39
N GLY A 131 -13.49 20.97 -1.49
CA GLY A 131 -14.18 19.68 -1.47
C GLY A 131 -14.17 19.07 -0.08
N GLU A 132 -14.53 17.79 -0.02
CA GLU A 132 -14.54 17.03 1.22
C GLU A 132 -13.75 15.74 1.06
N TYR A 133 -13.01 15.37 2.10
CA TYR A 133 -12.46 14.04 2.23
C TYR A 133 -12.79 13.47 3.61
N ARG A 134 -13.01 12.17 3.63
CA ARG A 134 -13.16 11.39 4.84
C ARG A 134 -12.32 10.14 4.71
N PHE A 135 -11.54 9.86 5.74
CA PHE A 135 -10.85 8.60 5.86
C PHE A 135 -11.22 7.90 7.17
N GLU A 136 -11.35 6.59 7.07
CA GLU A 136 -11.62 5.71 8.20
C GLU A 136 -10.53 4.64 8.22
N LEU A 137 -9.79 4.60 9.32
CA LEU A 137 -8.78 3.58 9.57
C LEU A 137 -9.34 2.56 10.57
N GLY A 138 -9.72 1.41 10.04
CA GLY A 138 -10.19 0.26 10.80
C GLY A 138 -9.01 -0.61 11.22
N GLY A 139 -8.76 -0.70 12.53
CA GLY A 139 -7.99 -1.79 13.12
C GLY A 139 -8.95 -2.86 13.59
N GLN A 140 -8.97 -4.04 12.94
CA GLN A 140 -9.74 -5.17 13.43
C GLN A 140 -8.98 -5.82 14.60
N GLY A 141 -8.94 -5.12 15.74
CA GLY A 141 -8.55 -5.68 17.03
C GLY A 141 -9.81 -6.15 17.76
N ASN A 142 -10.05 -7.46 17.78
CA ASN A 142 -11.12 -8.05 18.58
C ASN A 142 -10.80 -7.84 20.08
N PRO A 143 -11.76 -7.43 20.94
CA PRO A 143 -11.62 -7.58 22.39
C PRO A 143 -11.56 -9.06 22.82
#